data_AF-A0A6C0EQR9-F1
#
_entry.id   AF-A0A6C0EQR9-F1
#
_cell.length_a   1.000
_cell.length_b   1.000
_cell.length_c   1.000
_cell.angle_alpha   90.00
_cell.angle_beta   90.00
_cell.angle_gamma   90.00
#
_symmetry.space_group_name_H-M   'P 1'
#
loop_
_entity.id
_entity.type
_entity.pdbx_description
1 polymer ?
#
loop_
_entity_poly.entity_id
_entity_poly.type
_entity_poly.pdbx_seq_one_letter_code
_entity_poly.pdbx_strand_id
1 'polypeptide(L)'
;MKGLGFVVIIAGILLVWYLSGKTRETFVPELLDQSNVRRTAETSKSSYAQQTNHVIPTPPQPEPILGMETPFRVNMFNSYQPN
;
A
#
# COMPACT_ATOMS: atom_id res chain seq x y z
N MET A 1 -5.12 -27.06 -47.98
CA MET A 1 -6.18 -26.73 -46.98
C MET A 1 -5.81 -27.08 -45.53
N LYS A 2 -5.00 -28.11 -45.25
CA LYS A 2 -4.63 -28.51 -43.87
C LYS A 2 -3.74 -27.50 -43.12
N GLY A 3 -2.83 -26.79 -43.81
CA GLY A 3 -1.94 -25.80 -43.19
C GLY A 3 -2.66 -24.53 -42.71
N LEU A 4 -3.72 -24.12 -43.41
CA LEU A 4 -4.51 -22.93 -43.06
C LEU A 4 -5.28 -23.14 -41.74
N GLY A 5 -5.79 -24.35 -41.50
CA GLY A 5 -6.39 -24.73 -40.22
C GLY A 5 -5.40 -24.64 -39.06
N PHE A 6 -4.16 -25.08 -39.28
CA PHE A 6 -3.10 -25.00 -38.26
C PHE A 6 -2.75 -23.55 -37.89
N VAL A 7 -2.68 -22.66 -38.88
CA VAL A 7 -2.43 -21.23 -38.66
C VAL A 7 -3.55 -20.57 -37.86
N VAL A 8 -4.81 -20.88 -38.18
CA VAL A 8 -5.98 -20.35 -37.45
C VAL A 8 -5.99 -20.81 -36.00
N ILE A 9 -5.63 -22.08 -35.74
CA ILE A 9 -5.55 -22.62 -34.38
C ILE A 9 -4.45 -21.91 -33.57
N ILE A 10 -3.26 -21.74 -34.16
CA ILE A 10 -2.14 -21.04 -33.48
C ILE A 10 -2.51 -19.58 -33.21
N ALA A 11 -3.13 -18.90 -34.17
CA ALA A 11 -3.59 -17.52 -33.99
C ALA A 11 -4.64 -17.41 -32.87
N GLY A 12 -5.56 -18.37 -32.77
CA GLY A 12 -6.55 -18.43 -31.70
C GLY A 12 -5.92 -18.58 -30.32
N ILE A 13 -4.92 -19.46 -30.18
CA ILE A 13 -4.20 -19.68 -28.91
C ILE A 13 -3.45 -18.41 -28.49
N LEU A 14 -2.75 -17.77 -29.43
CA LEU A 14 -2.02 -16.53 -29.16
C LEU A 14 -2.95 -15.38 -28.75
N LEU A 15 -4.14 -15.29 -29.38
CA LEU A 15 -5.14 -14.29 -29.05
C LEU A 15 -5.67 -14.49 -27.61
N VAL A 16 -6.01 -15.72 -27.24
CA VAL A 16 -6.50 -16.04 -25.89
C VAL A 16 -5.42 -15.75 -24.84
N TRP A 17 -4.16 -16.09 -25.12
CA TRP A 17 -3.05 -15.79 -24.22
C TRP A 17 -2.85 -14.29 -24.03
N TYR A 18 -2.88 -13.52 -25.12
CA TYR A 18 -2.75 -12.06 -25.09
C TYR A 18 -3.88 -11.40 -24.27
N LEU A 19 -5.11 -11.88 -24.43
CA LEU A 19 -6.27 -11.36 -23.70
C LEU A 19 -6.24 -11.74 -22.20
N SER A 20 -5.80 -12.95 -21.87
CA SER A 20 -5.72 -13.45 -20.49
C SER A 20 -4.62 -12.77 -19.65
N GLY A 21 -3.55 -12.30 -20.29
CA GLY A 21 -2.46 -11.59 -19.59
C GLY A 21 -2.89 -10.25 -18.95
N LYS A 22 -3.96 -9.61 -19.44
CA LYS A 22 -4.45 -8.32 -18.93
C LYS A 22 -5.45 -8.45 -17.77
N THR A 23 -5.98 -9.63 -17.51
CA THR A 23 -6.91 -9.90 -16.40
C THR A 23 -6.18 -10.44 -15.17
N ARG A 24 -4.95 -9.98 -14.92
CA ARG A 24 -4.35 -10.13 -13.59
C ARG A 24 -5.09 -9.16 -12.68
N GLU A 25 -6.16 -9.65 -12.09
CA GLU A 25 -6.88 -8.96 -11.02
C GLU A 25 -5.86 -8.45 -10.01
N THR A 26 -5.93 -7.16 -9.71
CA THR A 26 -5.16 -6.53 -8.65
C THR A 26 -5.67 -7.11 -7.35
N PHE A 27 -5.23 -8.32 -6.99
CA PHE A 27 -5.53 -8.91 -5.71
C PHE A 27 -5.14 -7.88 -4.66
N VAL A 28 -6.16 -7.38 -3.97
CA VAL A 28 -6.02 -6.35 -2.96
C VAL A 28 -4.89 -6.80 -2.04
N PRO A 29 -3.79 -6.03 -1.90
CA PRO A 29 -2.62 -6.49 -1.16
C PRO A 29 -2.95 -6.86 0.30
N GLU A 30 -4.07 -6.37 0.83
CA GLU A 30 -4.66 -6.76 2.12
C GLU A 30 -5.04 -8.25 2.23
N LEU A 31 -5.30 -8.96 1.12
CA LEU A 31 -5.52 -10.41 1.11
C LEU A 31 -4.21 -11.20 1.01
N LEU A 32 -3.15 -10.58 0.46
CA LEU A 32 -1.83 -11.19 0.31
C LEU A 32 -1.01 -11.07 1.60
N ASP A 33 -1.15 -9.95 2.33
CA ASP A 33 -0.48 -9.73 3.61
C ASP A 33 -1.37 -10.13 4.80
N GLN A 34 -1.41 -11.44 5.06
CA GLN A 34 -2.04 -12.00 6.25
C GLN A 34 -1.08 -12.10 7.44
N SER A 35 0.08 -11.42 7.42
CA SER A 35 1.09 -11.55 8.47
C SER A 35 0.55 -11.17 9.86
N ASN A 36 -0.31 -10.16 9.92
CA ASN A 36 -0.97 -9.72 11.16
C ASN A 36 -2.02 -10.73 11.67
N VAL A 37 -2.78 -11.35 10.77
CA VAL A 37 -3.73 -12.42 11.10
C VAL A 37 -2.99 -13.64 11.65
N ARG A 38 -1.87 -13.99 11.01
CA ARG A 38 -0.98 -15.07 11.44
C ARG A 38 -0.39 -14.81 12.84
N ARG A 39 0.16 -13.62 13.10
CA ARG A 39 0.69 -13.24 14.43
C ARG A 39 -0.38 -13.28 15.51
N THR A 40 -1.60 -12.85 15.20
CA THR A 40 -2.74 -12.89 16.12
C THR A 40 -3.15 -14.33 16.44
N ALA A 41 -3.19 -15.21 15.44
CA ALA A 41 -3.47 -16.63 15.63
C ALA A 41 -2.34 -17.39 16.35
N GLU A 42 -1.09 -17.00 16.16
CA GLU A 42 0.06 -17.56 16.91
C GLU A 42 0.03 -17.09 18.38
N THR A 43 -0.36 -15.84 18.61
CA THR A 43 -0.52 -15.26 19.96
C THR A 43 -1.69 -15.87 20.72
N SER A 44 -2.79 -16.25 20.04
CA SER A 44 -3.94 -16.88 20.71
C SER A 44 -3.64 -18.23 21.35
N LYS A 45 -2.63 -18.96 20.86
CA LYS A 45 -2.17 -20.24 21.41
C LYS A 45 -1.16 -20.09 22.55
N SER A 46 -0.71 -18.88 22.82
CA SER A 46 0.35 -18.56 23.77
C SER A 46 -0.18 -17.65 24.87
N SER A 47 -0.48 -18.21 26.05
CA SER A 47 -0.91 -17.41 27.21
C SER A 47 0.18 -16.48 27.77
N TYR A 48 1.41 -16.54 27.26
CA TYR A 48 2.57 -15.81 27.79
C TYR A 48 3.20 -14.80 26.82
N ALA A 49 2.95 -14.90 25.51
CA ALA A 49 3.52 -13.98 24.53
C ALA A 49 2.51 -12.88 24.18
N GLN A 50 2.45 -11.80 24.97
CA GLN A 50 1.65 -10.63 24.62
C GLN A 50 2.39 -9.79 23.59
N GLN A 51 2.25 -10.13 22.31
CA GLN A 51 2.62 -9.24 21.21
C GLN A 51 1.37 -8.48 20.77
N THR A 52 1.23 -7.23 21.23
CA THR A 52 0.20 -6.34 20.70
C THR A 52 0.63 -5.83 19.33
N ASN A 53 -0.29 -5.71 18.38
CA ASN A 53 -0.03 -5.04 17.10
C ASN A 53 0.39 -3.60 17.40
N HIS A 54 1.69 -3.33 17.47
CA HIS A 54 2.21 -1.98 17.60
C HIS A 54 2.03 -1.29 16.24
N VAL A 55 0.85 -0.70 16.06
CA VAL A 55 0.63 0.27 15.00
C VAL A 55 1.43 1.50 15.40
N ILE A 56 2.44 1.84 14.61
CA ILE A 56 3.13 3.12 14.75
C ILE A 56 2.08 4.19 14.45
N PRO A 57 1.70 5.05 15.42
CA PRO A 57 0.76 6.12 15.15
C PRO A 57 1.35 6.99 14.05
N THR A 58 0.60 7.24 12.99
CA THR A 58 0.98 8.24 11.99
C THR A 58 1.18 9.55 12.73
N PRO A 59 2.37 10.19 12.66
CA PRO A 59 2.57 11.46 13.33
C PRO A 59 1.55 12.47 12.78
N PRO A 60 0.93 13.28 13.64
CA PRO A 60 0.04 14.33 13.16
C PRO A 60 0.82 15.21 12.18
N GLN A 61 0.18 15.54 11.05
CA GLN A 61 0.75 16.51 10.12
C GLN A 61 0.97 17.82 10.90
N PRO A 62 2.16 18.43 10.82
CA PRO A 62 2.39 19.71 11.47
C PRO A 62 1.42 20.73 10.89
N GLU A 63 0.68 21.40 11.77
CA GLU A 63 -0.22 22.47 11.36
C GLU A 63 0.58 23.59 10.67
N PRO A 64 0.06 24.19 9.59
CA PRO A 64 0.73 25.34 8.98
C PRO A 64 0.79 26.47 10.01
N ILE A 65 1.99 27.00 10.23
CA ILE A 65 2.17 28.14 11.12
C ILE A 65 1.41 29.32 10.50
N LEU A 66 0.37 29.78 11.20
CA LEU A 66 -0.49 30.86 10.74
C LEU A 66 0.23 32.21 10.91
N GLY A 67 0.32 32.99 9.83
CA GLY A 67 0.84 34.35 9.86
C GLY A 67 2.01 34.62 8.91
N MET A 68 2.51 35.86 8.92
CA MET A 68 3.73 36.25 8.20
C MET A 68 4.95 36.16 9.11
N GLU A 69 6.05 35.59 8.61
CA GLU A 69 7.31 35.53 9.34
C GLU A 69 7.86 36.94 9.58
N THR A 70 8.20 37.24 10.84
CA THR A 70 8.79 38.52 11.24
C THR A 70 10.32 38.39 11.36
N PRO A 71 11.08 39.49 11.29
CA PRO A 71 12.55 39.44 11.36
C PRO A 71 13.11 39.11 12.77
N PHE A 72 12.24 38.91 13.76
CA PHE A 72 12.63 38.62 15.13
C PHE A 72 12.67 37.10 15.38
N ARG A 73 13.49 36.67 16.34
CA ARG A 73 13.61 35.26 16.75
C ARG A 73 13.63 35.16 18.26
N VAL A 74 12.98 34.14 18.81
CA VAL A 74 13.00 33.80 20.23
C VAL A 74 13.65 32.43 20.40
N ASN A 75 14.86 32.41 20.95
CA ASN A 75 15.71 31.22 21.04
C ASN A 75 15.94 30.56 19.65
N MET A 76 15.45 29.33 19.47
CA MET A 76 15.55 28.57 18.22
C MET A 76 14.30 28.70 17.34
N PHE A 77 13.31 29.50 17.74
CA PHE A 77 12.03 29.62 17.05
C PHE A 77 11.91 30.98 16.33
N ASN A 78 11.41 30.94 15.09
CA ASN A 78 11.06 32.13 14.32
C ASN A 78 9.70 32.65 14.82
N SER A 79 9.53 33.97 14.90
CA SER A 79 8.25 34.57 15.27
C SER A 79 7.38 34.87 14.06
N TYR A 80 6.07 34.70 14.21
CA TYR A 80 5.08 34.92 13.17
C TYR A 80 4.04 35.93 13.67
N GLN A 81 3.66 36.88 12.81
CA GLN A 81 2.58 37.82 13.08
C GLN A 81 1.26 37.22 12.58
N PRO A 82 0.24 37.06 13.44
CA PRO A 82 -1.07 36.61 12.99
C PRO A 82 -1.66 37.65 12.03
N ASN A 83 -2.23 37.16 10.92
CA ASN A 83 -3.03 37.98 10.00
C ASN A 83 -4.42 38.21 10.55
#